data_AF-A0A6I1AV56-F1
#
_entry.id   AF-A0A6I1AV56-F1
#
_cell.length_a   1.000
_cell.length_b   1.000
_cell.length_c   1.000
_cell.angle_alpha   90.00
_cell.angle_beta   90.00
_cell.angle_gamma   90.00
#
_symmetry.space_group_name_H-M   'P 1'
#
loop_
_entity.id
_entity.type
_entity.pdbx_description
1 polymer ?
#
loop_
_entity_poly.entity_id
_entity_poly.type
_entity_poly.pdbx_seq_one_letter_code
_entity_poly.pdbx_strand_id
1 'polypeptide(L)' 'MDAQEVCLALGISKRSLQAYRDRGLVPCSHIGGKYFYRETDIQQILEEGLIKNRK' A
#
# COMPACT_ATOMS: atom_id res chain seq x y z
N MET A 1 -4.42 6.38 6.51
CA MET A 1 -5.27 5.43 5.76
C MET A 1 -5.20 4.04 6.39
N ASP A 2 -6.32 3.33 6.39
CA ASP A 2 -6.38 1.90 6.76
C ASP A 2 -5.98 1.00 5.56
N ALA A 3 -5.65 -0.27 5.82
CA ALA A 3 -5.28 -1.23 4.77
C ALA A 3 -6.38 -1.38 3.70
N GLN A 4 -7.65 -1.22 4.07
CA GLN A 4 -8.76 -1.31 3.12
C GLN A 4 -8.79 -0.13 2.14
N GLU A 5 -8.57 1.09 2.62
CA GLU A 5 -8.49 2.28 1.77
C GLU A 5 -7.30 2.20 0.82
N VAL A 6 -6.16 1.70 1.31
CA VAL A 6 -4.97 1.49 0.48
C VAL A 6 -5.20 0.46 -0.61
N CYS A 7 -5.91 -0.64 -0.31
CA CYS A 7 -6.28 -1.63 -1.32
C CYS A 7 -7.17 -1.02 -2.41
N LEU A 8 -8.12 -0.16 -2.04
CA LEU A 8 -8.99 0.55 -2.97
C LEU A 8 -8.22 1.56 -3.83
N ALA A 9 -7.36 2.38 -3.21
CA ALA A 9 -6.56 3.39 -3.90
C ALA A 9 -5.59 2.77 -4.92
N LEU A 10 -4.91 1.68 -4.54
CA LEU A 10 -3.98 0.97 -5.41
C LEU A 10 -4.68 -0.01 -6.37
N GLY A 11 -5.97 -0.30 -6.16
CA GLY A 11 -6.71 -1.28 -6.94
C GLY A 11 -6.18 -2.72 -6.78
N ILE A 12 -5.69 -3.07 -5.58
CA ILE A 12 -5.04 -4.35 -5.29
C ILE A 12 -5.77 -5.14 -4.20
N SER A 13 -5.48 -6.44 -4.12
CA SER A 13 -5.99 -7.28 -3.05
C SER A 13 -5.20 -7.11 -1.75
N LYS A 14 -5.79 -7.48 -0.59
CA LYS A 14 -5.08 -7.52 0.70
C LYS A 14 -3.82 -8.41 0.67
N ARG A 15 -3.86 -9.51 -0.11
CA ARG A 15 -2.71 -10.40 -0.31
C ARG A 15 -1.58 -9.69 -1.06
N SER A 16 -1.92 -8.92 -2.09
CA SER A 16 -0.94 -8.10 -2.82
C SER A 16 -0.35 -7.02 -1.90
N LEU A 17 -1.18 -6.34 -1.10
CA LEU A 17 -0.73 -5.35 -0.13
C LEU A 17 0.20 -5.93 0.94
N GLN A 18 -0.03 -7.17 1.39
CA GLN A 18 0.93 -7.89 2.24
C GLN A 18 2.25 -8.13 1.51
N ALA A 19 2.22 -8.71 0.31
CA ALA A 19 3.43 -8.96 -0.46
C ALA A 19 4.22 -7.67 -0.76
N TYR A 20 3.56 -6.54 -1.01
CA TYR A 20 4.22 -5.26 -1.22
C TYR A 20 4.84 -4.69 0.04
N ARG A 21 4.22 -4.88 1.22
CA ARG A 21 4.85 -4.53 2.49
C ARG A 21 6.07 -5.40 2.76
N ASP A 22 5.95 -6.72 2.55
CA ASP A 22 7.06 -7.66 2.75
C ASP A 22 8.24 -7.36 1.81
N ARG A 23 7.94 -6.85 0.61
CA ARG A 23 8.95 -6.40 -0.37
C ARG A 23 9.45 -4.97 -0.13
N GLY A 24 8.88 -4.22 0.82
CA GLY A 24 9.22 -2.82 1.08
C GLY A 24 8.73 -1.83 0.01
N LEU A 25 7.80 -2.23 -0.85
CA LEU A 25 7.23 -1.40 -1.92
C LEU A 25 6.15 -0.43 -1.42
N VAL A 26 5.45 -0.79 -0.32
CA VAL A 26 4.50 0.09 0.33
C VAL A 26 5.04 0.48 1.70
N PRO A 27 5.50 1.73 1.89
CA PRO A 27 5.85 2.24 3.19
C PRO A 27 4.64 2.17 4.12
N CYS A 28 4.84 1.54 5.27
CA CYS A 28 3.83 1.48 6.31
C CYS A 28 4.48 1.69 7.67
N SER A 29 3.77 2.36 8.56
CA SER A 29 4.17 2.55 9.94
C SER A 29 3.41 1.55 10.80
N HIS A 30 4.14 0.73 11.56
CA HIS A 30 3.54 -0.17 12.52
C HIS A 30 3.50 0.52 13.89
N ILE A 31 2.31 0.90 14.34
CA ILE A 31 2.12 1.59 15.62
C ILE A 31 1.03 0.85 16.40
N GLY A 32 1.38 0.33 17.57
CA GLY A 32 0.41 -0.30 18.49
C GLY A 32 -0.36 -1.49 17.89
N GLY A 33 0.29 -2.34 17.09
CA GLY A 33 -0.35 -3.52 16.48
C GLY A 33 -1.14 -3.23 15.19
N LYS A 34 -1.22 -1.97 14.76
CA LYS A 34 -1.89 -1.57 13.52
C LYS A 34 -0.92 -1.00 12.50
N TYR A 35 -1.23 -1.25 11.23
CA TYR A 35 -0.49 -0.69 10.11
C TYR A 35 -1.16 0.60 9.65
N PHE A 36 -0.39 1.67 9.65
CA PHE A 36 -0.79 2.97 9.17
C PHE A 36 -0.05 3.28 7.88
N TYR A 37 -0.78 3.85 6.92
CA TYR A 37 -0.24 4.29 5.65
C TYR A 37 -0.49 5.78 5.50
N ARG A 38 0.53 6.48 4.99
CA ARG A 38 0.44 7.90 4.66
C ARG A 38 -0.08 8.05 3.25
N GLU A 39 -1.01 8.96 3.05
CA GLU A 39 -1.52 9.28 1.71
C GLU A 39 -0.42 9.71 0.76
N THR A 40 0.56 10.48 1.24
CA THR A 40 1.73 10.91 0.46
C THR A 40 2.48 9.73 -0.13
N ASP A 41 2.68 8.68 0.65
CA ASP A 41 3.45 7.50 0.23
C ASP A 41 2.65 6.70 -0.80
N ILE A 42 1.33 6.55 -0.59
CA ILE A 42 0.44 5.89 -1.56
C ILE A 42 0.37 6.67 -2.87
N GLN A 43 0.30 7.98 -2.81
CA GLN A 43 0.27 8.84 -4.00
C GLN A 43 1.58 8.76 -4.77
N GLN A 44 2.73 8.78 -4.09
CA GLN A 44 4.04 8.56 -4.73
C GLN A 44 4.11 7.21 -5.43
N ILE A 45 3.63 6.14 -4.80
CA ILE A 45 3.60 4.80 -5.41
C ILE A 45 2.75 4.75 -6.67
N LEU A 46 1.61 5.44 -6.66
CA LEU A 46 0.71 5.57 -7.82
C LEU A 46 1.39 6.35 -8.94
N GLU A 47 2.08 7.44 -8.61
CA GLU A 47 2.75 8.34 -9.55
C GLU A 47 4.01 7.70 -10.16
N GLU A 48 4.84 7.06 -9.34
CA GLU A 48 6.00 6.28 -9.77
C GLU A 48 5.59 4.99 -10.51
N GLY A 49 4.32 4.58 -10.38
CA GLY A 49 3.79 3.38 -11.03
C GLY A 49 4.45 2.09 -10.54
N LEU A 50 4.95 2.08 -9.29
CA LEU A 50 5.59 0.93 -8.65
C LEU A 50 4.63 -0.26 -8.51
N ILE A 51 3.34 0.04 -8.40
CA ILE A 51 2.27 -0.96 -8.25
C ILE A 51 1.30 -0.79 -9.42
N LYS A 52 1.56 -1.54 -10.49
CA LYS A 52 0.60 -1.72 -11.59
C LYS A 52 -0.06 -3.07 -11.44
N ASN A 53 -1.36 -3.07 -11.17
CA ASN A 53 -2.16 -4.29 -11.30
C ASN A 53 -2.24 -4.60 -12.81
N ARG A 54 -1.37 -5.50 -13.29
CA ARG A 54 -1.46 -5.98 -14.67
C ARG A 54 -2.75 -6.78 -14.78
N LYS A 55 -3.77 -6.15 -15.35
CA LYS A 55 -4.93 -6.85 -15.87
C LYS A 55 -4.59 -7.37 -17.26
#